data_AF-A0A524DPJ7-F1
#
_entry.id   AF-A0A524DPJ7-F1
#
_cell.length_a   1.000
_cell.length_b   1.000
_cell.length_c   1.000
_cell.angle_alpha   90.00
_cell.angle_beta   90.00
_cell.angle_gamma   90.00
#
_symmetry.space_group_name_H-M   'P 1'
#
loop_
_entity.id
_entity.type
_entity.pdbx_description
1 polymer ?
#
loop_
_entity_poly.entity_id
_entity_poly.type
_entity_poly.pdbx_seq_one_letter_code
_entity_poly.pdbx_strand_id
1 'polypeptide(L)' 'MEFCDKCGGLLMPESENGKYFLECRNCDERKPLTEEIADSYSSTLKISHHIGDEYKNAIEMEKWKKKI' A
#
# COMPACT_ATOMS: atom_id res chain seq x y z
N MET A 1 -9.33 11.22 -2.74
CA MET A 1 -7.88 11.05 -3.04
C MET A 1 -7.33 12.42 -3.37
N GLU A 2 -6.22 12.80 -2.73
CA GLU A 2 -5.61 14.12 -2.87
C GLU A 2 -4.28 14.01 -3.63
N PHE A 3 -4.01 14.99 -4.50
CA PHE A 3 -2.80 15.07 -5.28
C PHE A 3 -1.95 16.28 -4.85
N CYS A 4 -0.64 16.17 -5.07
CA CYS A 4 0.31 17.24 -4.83
C CYS A 4 0.15 18.34 -5.88
N ASP A 5 0.01 19.59 -5.43
CA ASP A 5 -0.25 20.73 -6.33
C ASP A 5 1.00 21.10 -7.15
N LYS A 6 2.20 20.68 -6.69
CA LYS A 6 3.48 20.97 -7.37
C LYS A 6 3.83 19.96 -8.45
N CYS A 7 3.66 18.68 -8.17
CA CYS A 7 4.19 17.61 -9.01
C CYS A 7 3.13 16.60 -9.47
N GLY A 8 1.87 16.77 -9.07
CA GLY A 8 0.76 15.89 -9.46
C GLY A 8 0.85 14.47 -8.87
N GLY A 9 1.83 14.21 -8.01
CA GLY A 9 1.98 12.93 -7.33
C GLY A 9 0.86 12.68 -6.33
N LEU A 10 0.53 11.42 -6.08
CA LEU A 10 -0.44 11.06 -5.05
C LEU A 10 0.13 11.39 -3.66
N LEU A 11 -0.67 12.06 -2.83
CA LEU A 11 -0.30 12.29 -1.44
C LEU A 11 -0.62 11.06 -0.61
N MET A 12 0.33 10.62 0.22
CA MET A 12 0.22 9.41 1.03
C MET A 12 0.01 9.77 2.50
N PRO A 13 -0.88 9.07 3.22
CA PRO A 13 -1.06 9.30 4.65
C PRO A 13 0.18 8.84 5.42
N GLU A 14 0.66 9.71 6.29
CA GLU A 14 1.77 9.49 7.21
C GLU A 14 1.37 9.96 8.62
N SER A 15 2.03 9.36 9.62
CA SER A 15 1.79 9.67 11.03
C SER A 15 3.06 10.14 11.72
N GLU A 16 3.02 11.31 12.36
CA GLU A 16 4.13 11.90 13.12
C GLU A 16 3.58 12.45 14.42
N ASN A 17 4.14 12.03 15.55
CA ASN A 17 3.74 12.49 16.89
C ASN A 17 2.22 12.36 17.18
N GLY A 18 1.57 11.32 16.64
CA GLY A 18 0.14 11.06 16.82
C GLY A 18 -0.80 11.92 15.96
N LYS A 19 -0.26 12.73 15.03
CA LYS A 19 -1.04 13.46 14.03
C LYS A 19 -0.88 12.80 12.67
N TYR A 20 -1.97 12.78 11.90
CA TYR A 20 -2.00 12.26 10.54
C TYR A 20 -1.93 13.41 9.53
N PHE A 21 -1.11 13.24 8.51
CA PHE A 21 -0.97 14.18 7.39
C PHE A 21 -0.80 13.41 6.10
N LEU A 22 -1.13 14.07 5.00
CA LEU A 22 -0.91 13.62 3.64
C LEU A 22 0.40 14.22 3.15
N GLU A 23 1.38 13.38 2.83
CA GLU A 23 2.72 13.78 2.39
C GLU A 23 3.00 13.36 0.95
N CYS A 24 3.59 14.26 0.17
CA CYS A 24 4.11 13.93 -1.15
C CYS A 24 5.53 13.40 -1.04
N ARG A 25 5.75 12.13 -1.37
CA ARG A 25 7.08 11.51 -1.33
C ARG A 25 8.10 12.05 -2.34
N ASN A 26 7.64 12.80 -3.35
CA ASN A 26 8.53 13.39 -4.36
C ASN A 26 8.92 14.84 -4.03
N CYS A 27 8.10 15.54 -3.26
CA CYS A 27 8.08 17.00 -3.20
C CYS A 27 7.99 17.54 -1.75
N ASP A 28 7.88 16.63 -0.77
CA ASP A 28 7.76 16.85 0.68
C ASP A 28 6.64 17.81 1.09
N GLU A 29 5.67 18.02 0.20
CA GLU A 29 4.48 18.81 0.49
C GLU A 29 3.58 18.05 1.47
N ARG A 30 3.16 18.72 2.56
CA ARG A 30 2.30 18.17 3.61
C ARG A 30 0.97 18.89 3.66
N LYS A 31 -0.12 18.13 3.67
CA LYS A 31 -1.48 18.62 3.93
C LYS A 31 -2.05 17.92 5.17
N PRO A 32 -2.80 18.60 6.06
CA PRO A 32 -3.42 17.93 7.20
C PRO A 32 -4.46 16.92 6.72
N LEU A 33 -4.49 15.74 7.34
CA LEU A 33 -5.54 14.75 7.09
C LEU A 33 -6.77 15.14 7.92
N THR A 34 -7.83 15.64 7.26
CA THR A 34 -9.12 15.90 7.90
C THR A 34 -9.96 14.62 7.97
N GLU A 35 -10.96 14.56 8.86
CA GLU A 35 -11.85 13.39 8.99
C GLU A 35 -12.57 13.06 7.67
N GLU A 36 -13.06 14.06 6.93
CA GLU A 36 -13.69 13.85 5.61
C GLU A 36 -12.74 13.18 4.60
N ILE A 37 -11.46 13.56 4.63
CA ILE A 37 -10.45 12.95 3.74
C ILE A 37 -10.12 11.55 4.24
N ALA A 38 -10.00 11.35 5.55
CA ALA A 38 -9.73 10.03 6.14
C ALA A 38 -10.83 9.01 5.78
N ASP A 39 -12.10 9.39 5.90
CA ASP A 39 -13.24 8.51 5.61
C ASP A 39 -13.35 8.13 4.13
N SER A 40 -12.89 9.00 3.23
CA SER A 40 -12.95 8.78 1.78
C SER A 40 -11.64 8.25 1.17
N TYR A 41 -10.57 8.16 1.96
CA TYR A 41 -9.26 7.71 1.47
C TYR A 41 -9.23 6.18 1.35
N SER A 42 -9.00 5.69 0.14
CA SER A 42 -8.72 4.27 -0.12
C SER A 42 -7.56 4.13 -1.10
N SER A 43 -6.66 3.18 -0.82
CA SER A 43 -5.59 2.78 -1.73
C SER A 43 -5.61 1.28 -1.93
N THR A 44 -5.65 0.84 -3.18
CA THR A 44 -5.63 -0.59 -3.53
C THR A 44 -4.36 -0.89 -4.32
N LEU A 45 -3.54 -1.80 -3.80
CA LEU A 45 -2.40 -2.35 -4.53
C LEU A 45 -2.81 -3.67 -5.18
N LYS A 46 -2.72 -3.75 -6.50
CA LYS A 46 -2.88 -5.02 -7.23
C LYS A 46 -1.53 -5.70 -7.37
N ILE A 47 -1.33 -6.78 -6.63
CA ILE A 47 -0.12 -7.62 -6.74
C ILE A 47 -0.32 -8.60 -7.91
N SER A 48 0.57 -8.56 -8.90
CA SER A 48 0.56 -9.54 -9.98
C SER A 48 1.14 -10.87 -9.48
N HIS A 49 0.36 -11.93 -9.59
CA HIS A 49 0.86 -13.30 -9.42
C HIS A 49 1.02 -13.94 -10.79
N HIS A 50 2.12 -14.66 -11.02
CA HIS A 50 2.21 -15.49 -12.22
C HIS A 50 1.29 -16.70 -12.06
N ILE A 51 0.55 -17.03 -13.12
CA ILE A 51 -0.25 -18.27 -13.18
C ILE A 51 0.70 -19.43 -12.85
N GLY A 52 0.39 -20.20 -11.80
CA GLY A 52 1.27 -21.27 -11.34
C GLY A 52 1.90 -21.05 -9.95
N ASP A 53 2.04 -19.81 -9.48
CA ASP A 53 2.71 -19.52 -8.20
C ASP A 53 1.98 -20.12 -7.00
N GLU A 54 0.65 -20.20 -7.07
CA GLU A 54 -0.21 -20.86 -6.08
C GLU A 54 0.07 -22.36 -5.92
N TYR A 55 0.59 -23.02 -6.96
CA TYR A 55 0.90 -24.46 -6.94
C TYR A 55 2.31 -24.78 -6.43
N LYS A 56 3.23 -23.80 -6.38
CA LYS A 56 4.59 -24.01 -5.86
C LYS A 56 4.57 -24.49 -4.41
N ASN A 57 3.74 -23.86 -3.59
CA ASN A 57 3.53 -24.25 -2.20
C ASN A 57 2.93 -25.66 -2.07
N ALA A 58 2.00 -26.02 -2.95
CA ALA A 58 1.38 -27.36 -2.94
C ALA A 58 2.41 -28.47 -3.24
N ILE A 59 3.29 -28.23 -4.23
CA ILE A 59 4.36 -29.17 -4.59
C ILE A 59 5.37 -29.32 -3.44
N GLU A 60 5.74 -28.23 -2.77
CA GLU A 60 6.62 -28.29 -1.60
C GLU A 60 6.00 -29.08 -0.44
N MET A 61 4.72 -28.85 -0.15
CA MET A 61 3.99 -29.58 0.90
C MET A 61 3.90 -31.08 0.62
N GLU A 62 3.73 -31.50 -0.63
CA GLU A 62 3.79 -32.93 -0.99
C GLU A 62 5.19 -33.54 -0.79
N LYS A 63 6.24 -32.79 -1.13
CA LYS A 63 7.63 -33.23 -0.92
C LYS A 63 7.95 -33.41 0.56
N TRP A 64 7.39 -32.58 1.44
CA TRP A 64 7.52 -32.71 2.89
C TRP A 64 6.82 -33.95 3.43
N LYS A 65 5.60 -34.25 2.95
CA LYS A 65 4.87 -35.47 3.34
C LYS A 65 5.62 -36.76 2.98
N LYS A 66 6.38 -36.76 1.88
CA LYS A 66 7.17 -37.92 1.44
C LYS A 66 8.49 -38.12 2.21
N LYS A 67 8.89 -37.13 3.03
CA LYS A 67 10.12 -37.19 3.84
C LYS A 67 9.87 -37.62 5.30
N ILE A 68 8.61 -37.77 5.69
CA ILE A 68 8.16 -38.36 6.97
C ILE A 68 7.79 -39.82 6.69
#